data_AF-A0A2M6ZZU7-F1
#
_entry.id   AF-A0A2M6ZZU7-F1
#
_cell.length_a   1.000
_cell.length_b   1.000
_cell.length_c   1.000
_cell.angle_alpha   90.00
_cell.angle_beta   90.00
_cell.angle_gamma   90.00
#
_symmetry.space_group_name_H-M   'P 1'
#
loop_
_entity.id
_entity.type
_entity.pdbx_description
1 polymer ?
#
loop_
_entity_poly.entity_id
_entity_poly.type
_entity_poly.pdbx_seq_one_letter_code
_entity_poly.pdbx_strand_id
1 'polypeptide(L)'
;MAKNIVIFDIETQRSFEEVGGRDNLNKLGISVLGAYLYSSNEYVIFEEKELPEFEKILQKKPLLVGFNSKKFDCTVLQPYMNFNLKLIPQFDILEEISNTLGHRLSLDSIAKATLKVSKIGSGLDALKYWANGEIDKLKKYCLKDVEITKNVYEYGAANGYLLYTSKYGNTKARVNVNWKVAHPDEKCHGYKQQSLF
;
A
#
# COMPACT_ATOMS: atom_id res chain seq x y z
N MET A 1 2.03 23.10 -3.18
CA MET A 1 3.21 22.22 -3.16
C MET A 1 2.74 20.81 -3.49
N ALA A 2 3.51 20.05 -4.27
CA ALA A 2 3.18 18.65 -4.52
C ALA A 2 3.34 17.85 -3.20
N LYS A 3 2.47 16.87 -2.94
CA LYS A 3 2.43 16.16 -1.65
C LYS A 3 3.59 15.16 -1.57
N ASN A 4 4.27 15.10 -0.43
CA ASN A 4 5.35 14.13 -0.18
C ASN A 4 4.76 12.78 0.26
N ILE A 5 4.01 12.14 -0.63
CA ILE A 5 3.29 10.89 -0.35
C ILE A 5 3.64 9.89 -1.44
N VAL A 6 3.85 8.64 -1.05
CA VAL A 6 4.11 7.52 -1.96
C VAL A 6 3.11 6.42 -1.65
N ILE A 7 2.31 6.02 -2.65
CA ILE A 7 1.58 4.75 -2.59
C ILE A 7 2.50 3.67 -3.13
N PHE A 8 2.57 2.50 -2.49
CA PHE A 8 3.39 1.41 -2.99
C PHE A 8 2.82 0.04 -2.68
N ASP A 9 3.31 -0.95 -3.41
CA ASP A 9 3.05 -2.38 -3.25
C ASP A 9 4.28 -3.16 -3.76
N ILE A 10 4.52 -4.37 -3.24
CA ILE A 10 5.61 -5.24 -3.70
C ILE A 10 5.09 -6.61 -4.12
N GLU A 11 5.80 -7.22 -5.06
CA GLU A 11 5.70 -8.65 -5.34
C GLU A 11 6.97 -9.37 -4.90
N THR A 12 6.83 -10.62 -4.46
CA THR A 12 7.96 -11.41 -3.97
C THR A 12 8.49 -12.38 -5.00
N GLN A 13 9.73 -12.81 -4.80
CA GLN A 13 10.36 -13.83 -5.65
C GLN A 13 10.01 -15.26 -5.22
N ARG A 14 9.78 -15.44 -3.92
CA ARG A 14 9.51 -16.73 -3.29
C ARG A 14 8.19 -16.68 -2.54
N SER A 15 7.57 -17.84 -2.41
CA SER A 15 6.41 -18.09 -1.57
C SER A 15 6.80 -18.26 -0.09
N PHE A 16 5.81 -18.22 0.80
CA PHE A 16 6.02 -18.54 2.21
C PHE A 16 6.54 -19.96 2.44
N GLU A 17 6.12 -20.92 1.61
CA GLU A 17 6.52 -22.32 1.75
C GLU A 17 8.01 -22.48 1.47
N GLU A 18 8.51 -21.83 0.41
CA GLU A 18 9.92 -21.86 0.02
C GLU A 18 10.86 -21.25 1.06
N VAL A 19 10.38 -20.27 1.85
CA VAL A 19 11.19 -19.63 2.90
C VAL A 19 11.01 -20.25 4.28
N GLY A 20 10.21 -21.32 4.40
CA GLY A 20 9.97 -22.01 5.66
C GLY A 20 8.97 -21.31 6.59
N GLY A 21 8.00 -20.59 6.02
CA GLY A 21 6.87 -20.01 6.74
C GLY A 21 6.88 -18.47 6.86
N ARG A 22 5.83 -17.93 7.47
CA ARG A 22 5.57 -16.48 7.55
C ARG A 22 6.55 -15.71 8.44
N ASP A 23 7.31 -16.40 9.29
CA ASP A 23 8.31 -15.77 10.15
C ASP A 23 9.59 -15.36 9.39
N ASN A 24 9.73 -15.81 8.13
CA ASN A 24 10.91 -15.59 7.29
C ASN A 24 10.68 -14.55 6.18
N LEU A 25 9.92 -13.48 6.45
CA LEU A 25 9.55 -12.47 5.44
C LEU A 25 10.76 -11.86 4.71
N ASN A 26 11.86 -11.65 5.42
CA ASN A 26 13.11 -11.12 4.86
C ASN A 26 13.78 -12.04 3.82
N LYS A 27 13.37 -13.30 3.71
CA LYS A 27 13.91 -14.26 2.72
C LYS A 27 13.09 -14.34 1.44
N LEU A 28 11.93 -13.68 1.38
CA LEU A 28 11.02 -13.77 0.23
C LEU A 28 11.63 -13.17 -1.05
N GLY A 29 12.51 -12.17 -0.90
CA GLY A 29 13.04 -11.37 -2.00
C GLY A 29 11.96 -10.53 -2.68
N ILE A 30 12.36 -9.43 -3.32
CA ILE A 30 11.45 -8.57 -4.08
C ILE A 30 11.66 -8.84 -5.57
N SER A 31 10.61 -9.20 -6.28
CA SER A 31 10.66 -9.35 -7.74
C SER A 31 10.46 -7.98 -8.40
N VAL A 32 9.39 -7.28 -8.03
CA VAL A 32 9.14 -5.88 -8.41
C VAL A 32 8.54 -5.07 -7.26
N LEU A 33 8.77 -3.76 -7.27
CA LEU A 33 8.10 -2.77 -6.42
C LEU A 33 7.41 -1.75 -7.31
N GLY A 34 6.12 -1.58 -7.14
CA GLY A 34 5.33 -0.54 -7.80
C GLY A 34 5.12 0.63 -6.87
N ALA A 35 5.16 1.84 -7.41
CA ALA A 35 4.92 3.05 -6.66
C ALA A 35 4.11 4.07 -7.46
N TYR A 36 3.32 4.89 -6.77
CA TYR A 36 2.76 6.12 -7.28
C TYR A 36 3.30 7.29 -6.45
N LEU A 37 3.94 8.25 -7.13
CA LEU A 37 4.57 9.41 -6.51
C LEU A 37 3.64 10.62 -6.63
N TYR A 38 3.09 11.11 -5.52
CA TYR A 38 2.28 12.33 -5.55
C TYR A 38 3.08 13.58 -5.96
N SER A 39 4.41 13.54 -5.78
CA SER A 39 5.30 14.66 -6.12
C SER A 39 5.38 14.93 -7.63
N SER A 40 5.32 13.89 -8.47
CA SER A 40 5.37 13.98 -9.93
C SER A 40 4.09 13.53 -10.63
N ASN A 41 3.11 12.97 -9.90
CA ASN A 41 1.88 12.38 -10.44
C ASN A 41 2.18 11.22 -11.41
N GLU A 42 3.14 10.37 -11.06
CA GLU A 42 3.60 9.28 -11.92
C GLU A 42 3.53 7.93 -11.22
N TYR A 43 3.25 6.90 -12.01
CA TYR A 43 3.47 5.51 -11.64
C TYR A 43 4.88 5.11 -12.05
N VAL A 44 5.61 4.48 -11.13
CA VAL A 44 6.98 4.02 -11.32
C VAL A 44 7.05 2.56 -10.88
N ILE A 45 7.84 1.76 -11.57
CA ILE A 45 8.04 0.34 -11.27
C ILE A 45 9.55 0.10 -11.18
N PHE A 46 9.95 -0.67 -10.19
CA PHE A 46 11.35 -1.01 -9.93
C PHE A 46 11.49 -2.52 -9.90
N GLU A 47 12.40 -3.08 -10.69
CA GLU A 47 12.94 -4.42 -10.45
C GLU A 47 13.89 -4.40 -9.24
N GLU A 48 14.23 -5.57 -8.72
CA GLU A 48 15.13 -5.71 -7.56
C GLU A 48 16.41 -4.87 -7.66
N LYS A 49 17.07 -4.89 -8.83
CA LYS A 49 18.30 -4.13 -9.10
C LYS A 49 18.11 -2.61 -9.07
N GLU A 50 16.88 -2.13 -9.18
CA GLU A 50 16.50 -0.71 -9.25
C GLU A 50 16.00 -0.19 -7.90
N LEU A 51 15.89 -1.05 -6.87
CA LEU A 51 15.51 -0.64 -5.50
C LEU A 51 16.41 0.45 -4.89
N PRO A 52 17.71 0.59 -5.21
CA PRO A 52 18.49 1.76 -4.80
C PRO A 52 17.91 3.10 -5.28
N GLU A 53 17.19 3.14 -6.41
CA GLU A 53 16.51 4.36 -6.87
C GLU A 53 15.26 4.65 -6.02
N PHE A 54 14.55 3.62 -5.57
CA PHE A 54 13.46 3.77 -4.61
C PHE A 54 13.98 4.22 -3.23
N GLU A 55 15.14 3.72 -2.78
CA GLU A 55 15.79 4.16 -1.55
C GLU A 55 16.02 5.68 -1.55
N LYS A 56 16.49 6.26 -2.67
CA LYS A 56 16.66 7.73 -2.82
C LYS A 56 15.36 8.50 -2.67
N ILE A 57 14.22 7.93 -3.09
CA ILE A 57 12.89 8.52 -2.87
C ILE A 57 12.56 8.50 -1.39
N LEU A 58 12.80 7.38 -0.71
CA LEU A 58 12.53 7.21 0.71
C LEU A 58 13.37 8.10 1.62
N GLN A 59 14.60 8.46 1.22
CA GLN A 59 15.44 9.41 1.95
C GLN A 59 14.79 10.81 2.08
N LYS A 60 13.83 11.16 1.22
CA LYS A 60 13.02 12.38 1.34
C LYS A 60 11.93 12.27 2.41
N LYS A 61 11.88 11.14 3.14
CA LYS A 61 10.93 10.82 4.20
C LYS A 61 9.47 11.06 3.78
N PRO A 62 8.99 10.44 2.68
CA PRO A 62 7.58 10.54 2.30
C PRO A 62 6.68 9.83 3.30
N LEU A 63 5.39 10.14 3.27
CA LEU A 63 4.38 9.25 3.85
C LEU A 63 4.25 8.03 2.94
N LEU A 64 4.67 6.87 3.43
CA LEU A 64 4.49 5.61 2.74
C LEU A 64 3.11 5.02 3.02
N VAL A 65 2.30 4.92 1.98
CA VAL A 65 0.93 4.40 2.05
C VAL A 65 0.88 3.06 1.33
N GLY A 66 0.31 2.04 1.99
CA GLY A 66 0.08 0.75 1.36
C GLY A 66 -1.07 -0.02 1.99
N PHE A 67 -1.23 -1.28 1.60
CA PHE A 67 -2.28 -2.17 2.12
C PHE A 67 -1.65 -3.40 2.76
N ASN A 68 -1.72 -3.52 4.10
CA ASN A 68 -0.94 -4.49 4.88
C ASN A 68 0.58 -4.25 4.83
N SER A 69 1.00 -3.06 4.40
CA SER A 69 2.40 -2.72 4.09
C SER A 69 3.29 -2.57 5.31
N LYS A 70 2.76 -2.13 6.46
CA LYS A 70 3.57 -1.99 7.69
C LYS A 70 4.13 -3.32 8.16
N LYS A 71 3.30 -4.36 8.09
CA LYS A 71 3.62 -5.71 8.61
C LYS A 71 4.26 -6.61 7.56
N PHE A 72 3.95 -6.41 6.29
CA PHE A 72 4.44 -7.23 5.20
C PHE A 72 5.50 -6.48 4.37
N ASP A 73 5.09 -5.57 3.51
CA ASP A 73 5.94 -4.94 2.48
C ASP A 73 7.18 -4.27 3.06
N CYS A 74 7.02 -3.46 4.11
CA CYS A 74 8.14 -2.79 4.77
C CYS A 74 9.11 -3.79 5.41
N THR A 75 8.61 -4.92 5.92
CA THR A 75 9.47 -5.97 6.49
C THR A 75 10.29 -6.65 5.40
N VAL A 76 9.69 -6.92 4.25
CA VAL A 76 10.37 -7.52 3.09
C VAL A 76 11.33 -6.54 2.41
N LEU A 77 11.00 -5.23 2.40
CA LEU A 77 11.82 -4.17 1.83
C LEU A 77 13.01 -3.78 2.70
N GLN A 78 12.91 -3.91 4.02
CA GLN A 78 13.96 -3.48 4.97
C GLN A 78 15.38 -3.98 4.65
N PRO A 79 15.62 -5.24 4.23
CA PRO A 79 16.95 -5.72 3.85
C PRO A 79 17.58 -4.98 2.66
N TYR A 80 16.77 -4.30 1.85
CA TYR A 80 17.22 -3.51 0.68
C TYR A 80 17.51 -2.05 1.03
N MET A 81 17.36 -1.65 2.29
CA MET A 81 17.45 -0.26 2.75
C MET A 81 18.57 -0.10 3.77
N ASN A 82 19.38 0.95 3.63
CA ASN A 82 20.49 1.27 4.53
C ASN A 82 20.07 2.10 5.75
N PHE A 83 18.76 2.27 5.95
CA PHE A 83 18.19 2.95 7.11
C PHE A 83 16.93 2.21 7.58
N ASN A 84 16.52 2.47 8.82
CA ASN A 84 15.34 1.84 9.40
C ASN A 84 14.05 2.44 8.82
N LEU A 85 13.30 1.65 8.03
CA LEU A 85 12.03 2.07 7.42
C LEU A 85 10.98 2.50 8.44
N LYS A 86 11.05 2.00 9.68
CA LYS A 86 10.14 2.41 10.77
C LYS A 86 10.30 3.88 11.16
N LEU A 87 11.38 4.54 10.75
CA LEU A 87 11.60 5.97 10.97
C LEU A 87 10.94 6.86 9.90
N ILE A 88 10.43 6.26 8.82
CA ILE A 88 9.64 6.96 7.81
C ILE A 88 8.17 6.91 8.22
N PRO A 89 7.38 7.98 8.04
CA PRO A 89 5.94 7.94 8.26
C PRO A 89 5.27 6.87 7.40
N GLN A 90 4.41 6.05 8.00
CA GLN A 90 3.71 4.95 7.33
C GLN A 90 2.20 5.00 7.60
N PHE A 91 1.41 4.75 6.57
CA PHE A 91 -0.03 4.61 6.62
C PHE A 91 -0.43 3.26 6.00
N ASP A 92 -1.07 2.40 6.79
CA ASP A 92 -1.53 1.10 6.34
C ASP A 92 -3.05 1.06 6.35
N ILE A 93 -3.65 1.02 5.16
CA ILE A 93 -5.10 1.05 4.99
C ILE A 93 -5.76 -0.13 5.71
N LEU A 94 -5.14 -1.32 5.69
CA LEU A 94 -5.70 -2.50 6.32
C LEU A 94 -5.64 -2.39 7.85
N GLU A 95 -4.56 -1.81 8.39
CA GLU A 95 -4.45 -1.54 9.82
C GLU A 95 -5.58 -0.60 10.30
N GLU A 96 -5.77 0.53 9.63
CA GLU A 96 -6.83 1.50 9.97
C GLU A 96 -8.23 0.90 9.94
N ILE A 97 -8.52 0.14 8.88
CA ILE A 97 -9.81 -0.57 8.74
C ILE A 97 -9.96 -1.64 9.82
N SER A 98 -8.91 -2.41 10.10
CA SER A 98 -8.95 -3.49 11.10
C SER A 98 -9.15 -2.95 12.51
N ASN A 99 -8.54 -1.80 12.83
CA ASN A 99 -8.73 -1.12 14.10
C ASN A 99 -10.19 -0.66 14.28
N THR A 100 -10.85 -0.29 13.19
CA THR A 100 -12.26 0.15 13.21
C THR A 100 -13.24 -1.02 13.27
N LEU A 101 -12.98 -2.10 12.54
CA LEU A 101 -13.91 -3.23 12.38
C LEU A 101 -13.65 -4.42 13.32
N GLY A 102 -12.48 -4.47 13.98
CA GLY A 102 -12.03 -5.62 14.77
C GLY A 102 -11.64 -6.85 13.93
N HIS A 103 -11.64 -6.77 12.60
CA HIS A 103 -11.25 -7.84 11.71
C HIS A 103 -10.67 -7.32 10.38
N ARG A 104 -9.91 -8.19 9.70
CA ARG A 104 -9.22 -7.87 8.45
C ARG A 104 -10.14 -8.01 7.24
N LEU A 105 -9.98 -7.12 6.27
CA LEU A 105 -10.59 -7.19 4.94
C LEU A 105 -9.52 -7.42 3.86
N SER A 106 -9.92 -7.91 2.69
CA SER A 106 -9.05 -7.94 1.52
C SER A 106 -9.18 -6.64 0.72
N LEU A 107 -8.11 -6.22 0.05
CA LEU A 107 -8.13 -5.09 -0.87
C LEU A 107 -9.20 -5.27 -1.95
N ASP A 108 -9.33 -6.48 -2.50
CA ASP A 108 -10.31 -6.81 -3.54
C ASP A 108 -11.77 -6.64 -3.05
N SER A 109 -12.09 -7.01 -1.80
CA SER A 109 -13.42 -6.80 -1.24
C SER A 109 -13.78 -5.31 -1.16
N ILE A 110 -12.81 -4.49 -0.74
CA ILE A 110 -12.97 -3.03 -0.64
C ILE A 110 -13.08 -2.42 -2.03
N ALA A 111 -12.19 -2.80 -2.96
CA ALA A 111 -12.15 -2.29 -4.32
C ALA A 111 -13.46 -2.59 -5.07
N LYS A 112 -13.97 -3.82 -4.99
CA LYS A 112 -15.23 -4.22 -5.63
C LYS A 112 -16.42 -3.44 -5.08
N ALA A 113 -16.50 -3.33 -3.76
CA ALA A 113 -17.63 -2.68 -3.11
C ALA A 113 -17.60 -1.15 -3.26
N THR A 114 -16.43 -0.53 -3.09
CA THR A 114 -16.24 0.93 -3.11
C THR A 114 -16.09 1.48 -4.53
N LEU A 115 -15.15 0.93 -5.29
CA LEU A 115 -14.68 1.50 -6.56
C LEU A 115 -15.29 0.80 -7.79
N LYS A 116 -16.01 -0.33 -7.61
CA LYS A 116 -16.54 -1.17 -8.69
C LYS A 116 -15.46 -1.75 -9.60
N VAL A 117 -14.24 -1.90 -9.09
CA VAL A 117 -13.13 -2.57 -9.78
C VAL A 117 -12.69 -3.80 -9.00
N SER A 118 -12.07 -4.76 -9.69
CA SER A 118 -11.50 -5.96 -9.06
C SER A 118 -9.99 -5.97 -9.24
N LYS A 119 -9.28 -6.68 -8.37
CA LYS A 119 -7.90 -7.08 -8.68
C LYS A 119 -7.88 -7.88 -9.98
N ILE A 120 -6.80 -7.76 -10.74
CA ILE A 120 -6.61 -8.50 -11.99
C ILE A 120 -5.99 -9.89 -11.79
N GLY A 121 -5.78 -10.30 -10.54
CA GLY A 121 -5.23 -11.59 -10.14
C GLY A 121 -5.02 -11.68 -8.62
N SER A 122 -4.25 -12.67 -8.20
CA SER A 122 -3.87 -12.93 -6.82
C SER A 122 -2.34 -12.95 -6.66
N GLY A 123 -1.84 -12.93 -5.41
CA GLY A 123 -0.41 -13.08 -5.15
C GLY A 123 0.18 -14.43 -5.64
N LEU A 124 -0.66 -15.45 -5.81
CA LEU A 124 -0.24 -16.71 -6.45
C LEU A 124 0.04 -16.54 -7.95
N ASP A 125 -0.66 -15.61 -8.61
CA ASP A 125 -0.42 -15.32 -10.03
C ASP A 125 0.88 -14.52 -10.21
N ALA A 126 1.18 -13.60 -9.30
CA ALA A 126 2.46 -12.88 -9.28
C ALA A 126 3.66 -13.83 -9.15
N LEU A 127 3.59 -14.80 -8.24
CA LEU A 127 4.63 -15.84 -8.09
C LEU A 127 4.79 -16.68 -9.36
N LYS A 128 3.70 -17.01 -10.06
CA LYS A 128 3.75 -17.73 -11.34
C LYS A 128 4.40 -16.88 -12.44
N TYR A 129 4.03 -15.60 -12.55
CA TYR A 129 4.64 -14.71 -13.53
C TYR A 129 6.14 -14.59 -13.32
N TRP A 130 6.58 -14.48 -12.06
CA TRP A 130 8.00 -14.48 -11.72
C TRP A 130 8.69 -15.79 -12.13
N ALA A 131 8.14 -16.94 -11.72
CA ALA A 131 8.71 -18.25 -12.03
C ALA A 131 8.82 -18.53 -13.53
N ASN A 132 7.90 -17.99 -14.34
CA ASN A 132 7.87 -18.14 -15.79
C ASN A 132 8.67 -17.06 -16.54
N GLY A 133 9.27 -16.08 -15.84
CA GLY A 133 9.95 -14.94 -16.48
C GLY A 133 9.00 -13.96 -17.19
N GLU A 134 7.71 -13.97 -16.86
CA GLU A 134 6.68 -13.10 -17.45
C GLU A 134 6.68 -11.70 -16.79
N ILE A 135 7.84 -11.04 -16.81
CA ILE A 135 8.10 -9.80 -16.05
C ILE A 135 7.12 -8.67 -16.41
N ASP A 136 6.73 -8.51 -17.67
CA ASP A 136 5.78 -7.45 -18.06
C ASP A 136 4.39 -7.66 -17.45
N LYS A 137 3.94 -8.91 -17.31
CA LYS A 137 2.67 -9.24 -16.64
C LYS A 137 2.77 -8.94 -15.14
N LEU A 138 3.90 -9.29 -14.53
CA LEU A 138 4.18 -9.01 -13.13
C LEU A 138 4.20 -7.50 -12.83
N LYS A 139 4.90 -6.71 -13.65
CA LYS A 139 4.93 -5.24 -13.54
C LYS A 139 3.53 -4.64 -13.67
N LYS A 140 2.74 -5.10 -14.65
CA LYS A 140 1.35 -4.66 -14.85
C LYS A 140 0.46 -5.03 -13.67
N TYR A 141 0.64 -6.23 -13.11
CA TYR A 141 -0.09 -6.70 -11.93
C TYR A 141 0.19 -5.79 -10.71
N CYS A 142 1.46 -5.58 -10.38
CA CYS A 142 1.88 -4.75 -9.25
C CYS A 142 1.40 -3.30 -9.40
N LEU A 143 1.59 -2.67 -10.57
CA LEU A 143 1.10 -1.31 -10.81
C LEU A 143 -0.42 -1.19 -10.69
N LYS A 144 -1.17 -2.25 -11.05
CA LYS A 144 -2.62 -2.25 -10.86
C LYS A 144 -3.01 -2.28 -9.39
N ASP A 145 -2.28 -3.01 -8.56
CA ASP A 145 -2.49 -3.02 -7.11
C ASP A 145 -2.16 -1.69 -6.45
N VAL A 146 -1.10 -1.02 -6.90
CA VAL A 146 -0.78 0.37 -6.51
C VAL A 146 -1.91 1.33 -6.89
N GLU A 147 -2.44 1.23 -8.11
CA GLU A 147 -3.57 2.05 -8.59
C GLU A 147 -4.82 1.85 -7.71
N ILE A 148 -5.18 0.59 -7.42
CA ILE A 148 -6.33 0.27 -6.57
C ILE A 148 -6.10 0.82 -5.16
N THR A 149 -4.91 0.62 -4.59
CA THR A 149 -4.54 1.11 -3.25
C THR A 149 -4.63 2.63 -3.18
N LYS A 150 -4.11 3.36 -4.18
CA LYS A 150 -4.24 4.81 -4.30
C LYS A 150 -5.69 5.24 -4.30
N ASN A 151 -6.51 4.63 -5.15
CA ASN A 151 -7.91 5.00 -5.32
C ASN A 151 -8.74 4.71 -4.06
N VAL A 152 -8.44 3.63 -3.34
CA VAL A 152 -9.06 3.33 -2.03
C VAL A 152 -8.67 4.39 -0.99
N TYR A 153 -7.38 4.74 -0.92
CA TYR A 153 -6.88 5.76 0.00
C TYR A 153 -7.53 7.12 -0.25
N GLU A 154 -7.56 7.57 -1.51
CA GLU A 154 -8.18 8.83 -1.91
C GLU A 154 -9.69 8.85 -1.67
N TYR A 155 -10.39 7.76 -2.01
CA TYR A 155 -11.83 7.65 -1.77
C TYR A 155 -12.17 7.78 -0.29
N GLY A 156 -11.46 7.05 0.57
CA GLY A 156 -11.68 7.11 2.01
C GLY A 156 -11.43 8.52 2.56
N ALA A 157 -10.38 9.19 2.09
CA ALA A 157 -10.06 10.55 2.53
C ALA A 157 -11.10 11.59 2.11
N ALA A 158 -11.68 11.44 0.91
CA ALA A 158 -12.67 12.35 0.35
C ALA A 158 -14.08 12.12 0.91
N ASN A 159 -14.47 10.86 1.15
CA ASN A 159 -15.85 10.49 1.48
C ASN A 159 -16.05 10.18 2.97
N GLY A 160 -14.98 9.92 3.73
CA GLY A 160 -15.06 9.55 5.15
C GLY A 160 -15.61 8.13 5.39
N TYR A 161 -15.67 7.30 4.34
CA TYR A 161 -16.02 5.88 4.46
C TYR A 161 -15.46 5.05 3.31
N LEU A 162 -15.43 3.73 3.53
CA LEU A 162 -15.25 2.71 2.49
C LEU A 162 -16.39 1.70 2.57
N LEU A 163 -16.67 1.05 1.43
CA LEU A 163 -17.59 -0.07 1.35
C LEU A 163 -16.82 -1.38 1.23
N TYR A 164 -17.39 -2.46 1.73
CA TYR A 164 -16.84 -3.81 1.60
C TYR A 164 -17.95 -4.85 1.54
N THR A 165 -17.67 -6.04 1.02
CA THR A 165 -18.61 -7.16 1.06
C THR A 165 -18.41 -7.92 2.36
N SER A 166 -19.47 -8.04 3.17
CA SER A 166 -19.47 -8.82 4.39
C SER A 166 -19.26 -10.31 4.09
N LYS A 167 -18.41 -10.98 4.88
CA LYS A 167 -18.28 -12.45 4.84
C LYS A 167 -19.60 -13.16 5.22
N TYR A 168 -20.43 -12.48 6.00
CA TYR A 168 -21.76 -12.96 6.39
C TYR A 168 -22.81 -12.27 5.49
N GLY A 169 -23.34 -13.02 4.52
CA GLY A 169 -24.58 -12.65 3.81
C GLY A 169 -24.47 -11.94 2.45
N ASN A 170 -23.28 -11.84 1.81
CA ASN A 170 -23.10 -11.14 0.52
C ASN A 170 -23.63 -9.69 0.49
N THR A 171 -23.87 -9.07 1.64
CA THR A 171 -24.34 -7.70 1.76
C THR A 171 -23.16 -6.73 1.75
N LYS A 172 -23.36 -5.58 1.12
CA LYS A 172 -22.41 -4.47 1.21
C LYS A 172 -22.54 -3.82 2.57
N ALA A 173 -21.42 -3.69 3.27
CA ALA A 173 -21.31 -2.98 4.53
C ALA A 173 -20.40 -1.75 4.36
N ARG A 174 -20.40 -0.88 5.37
CA ARG A 174 -19.65 0.38 5.39
C ARG A 174 -18.73 0.41 6.59
N VAL A 175 -17.50 0.87 6.38
CA VAL A 175 -16.56 1.25 7.45
C VAL A 175 -16.33 2.75 7.37
N ASN A 176 -16.51 3.46 8.49
CA ASN A 176 -16.19 4.88 8.57
C ASN A 176 -14.69 5.07 8.71
N VAL A 177 -14.17 6.10 8.06
CA VAL A 177 -12.74 6.39 8.06
C VAL A 177 -12.51 7.89 8.18
N ASN A 178 -11.39 8.30 8.77
CA ASN A 178 -11.12 9.72 9.04
C ASN A 178 -9.65 10.09 8.78
N TRP A 179 -9.09 9.63 7.66
CA TRP A 179 -7.77 10.08 7.22
C TRP A 179 -7.88 11.19 6.17
N LYS A 180 -6.76 11.84 5.88
CA LYS A 180 -6.61 12.82 4.80
C LYS A 180 -5.42 12.43 3.94
N VAL A 181 -5.47 12.81 2.65
CA VAL A 181 -4.31 12.72 1.76
C VAL A 181 -3.39 13.90 2.10
N ALA A 182 -2.59 13.75 3.15
CA ALA A 182 -1.66 14.77 3.61
C ALA A 182 -0.47 14.09 4.29
N HIS A 183 0.74 14.61 4.06
CA HIS A 183 1.89 14.23 4.87
C HIS A 183 1.68 14.66 6.33
N PRO A 184 2.10 13.89 7.35
CA PRO A 184 1.93 14.30 8.75
C PRO A 184 2.65 15.62 9.09
N ASP A 185 3.77 15.92 8.41
CA ASP A 185 4.47 17.20 8.57
C ASP A 185 3.89 18.35 7.72
N GLU A 186 2.84 18.12 6.91
CA GLU A 186 2.12 19.22 6.28
C GLU A 186 1.40 20.02 7.37
N LYS A 187 1.98 21.18 7.74
CA LYS A 187 1.35 22.10 8.70
C LYS A 187 -0.08 22.41 8.24
N CYS A 188 -1.07 21.99 9.04
CA CYS A 188 -2.44 22.48 8.98
C CYS A 188 -2.43 24.01 9.17
N HIS A 189 -2.29 24.76 8.08
CA HIS A 189 -2.53 26.20 8.08
C HIS A 189 -4.05 26.41 8.14
N GLY A 190 -4.62 26.40 9.35
CA GLY A 190 -6.00 26.82 9.54
C GLY A 190 -6.78 26.09 10.61
N TYR A 191 -6.36 26.19 11.87
CA TYR A 191 -7.31 26.40 12.96
C TYR A 191 -6.72 27.50 13.85
N LYS A 192 -7.15 28.74 13.63
CA LYS A 192 -7.09 29.73 14.70
C LYS A 192 -8.00 29.19 15.79
N GLN A 193 -7.39 28.72 16.87
CA GLN A 193 -8.09 28.53 18.13
C GLN A 193 -8.62 29.90 18.52
N GLN A 194 -9.91 30.16 18.28
CA GLN A 194 -10.58 31.27 18.94
C GLN A 194 -10.62 30.87 20.42
N SER A 195 -9.77 31.52 21.22
CA SER A 195 -9.97 31.57 22.66
C SER A 195 -11.31 32.23 22.88
N LEU A 196 -12.32 31.43 23.24
CA LEU A 196 -13.43 31.91 24.05
C LEU A 196 -13.01 31.62 25.47
N PHE A 197 -12.21 32.52 26.04
CA PHE A 197 -12.01 32.88 27.45
C PHE A 197 -10.86 33.88 27.50
#